data_AF-A0A1G9GL19-F1
#
_entry.id   AF-A0A1G9GL19-F1
#
_cell.length_a   1.000
_cell.length_b   1.000
_cell.length_c   1.000
_cell.angle_alpha   90.00
_cell.angle_beta   90.00
_cell.angle_gamma   90.00
#
_symmetry.space_group_name_H-M   'P 1'
#
loop_
_entity.id
_entity.type
_entity.pdbx_description
1 polymer ?
#
loop_
_entity_poly.entity_id
_entity_poly.type
_entity_poly.pdbx_seq_one_letter_code
_entity_poly.pdbx_strand_id
1 'polypeptide(L)'
;MANPNKWDVGIWVAWALATGSAICSTYLIIRCGIIKELIVTDNASIVRTSYDYPVIFGLIGLTLVLLLLAVFCSILNDDLKNTIDFYRQGDMQIDQGPYPDASRHQLASDEFADDSKALKVLRMSSGSPLLGTLTEKAAIYHINDVPVSTAAEANAALVEGNNTVQWKDARGTIKTSEIVVHDRDLKAEFEQLHRT
;
A
#
# COMPACT_ATOMS: atom_id res chain seq x y z
N MET A 1 -13.97 7.70 -12.81
CA MET A 1 -12.64 8.32 -12.96
C MET A 1 -12.35 9.17 -11.73
N ALA A 2 -11.56 8.67 -10.79
CA ALA A 2 -11.13 9.46 -9.63
C ALA A 2 -10.02 10.42 -10.08
N ASN A 3 -10.20 11.73 -9.88
CA ASN A 3 -9.20 12.72 -10.24
C ASN A 3 -7.92 12.51 -9.40
N PRO A 4 -6.77 12.19 -10.01
CA PRO A 4 -5.51 11.95 -9.28
C PRO A 4 -5.08 13.17 -8.44
N ASN A 5 -5.49 14.37 -8.86
CA ASN A 5 -5.12 15.63 -8.22
C ASN A 5 -5.72 15.81 -6.81
N LYS A 6 -6.79 15.08 -6.45
CA LYS A 6 -7.44 15.29 -5.14
C LYS A 6 -6.59 14.79 -3.96
N TRP A 7 -5.80 13.74 -4.19
CA TRP A 7 -4.95 13.12 -3.17
C TRP A 7 -3.69 13.96 -2.92
N ASP A 8 -3.08 14.48 -3.98
CA ASP A 8 -1.92 15.37 -3.88
C ASP A 8 -2.27 16.70 -3.18
N VAL A 9 -3.50 17.22 -3.35
CA VAL A 9 -3.98 18.42 -2.65
C VAL A 9 -4.03 18.20 -1.13
N GLY A 10 -4.45 17.02 -0.67
CA GLY A 10 -4.51 16.70 0.76
C GLY A 10 -3.14 16.71 1.43
N ILE A 11 -2.14 16.11 0.77
CA ILE A 11 -0.75 16.14 1.24
C ILE A 11 -0.22 17.56 1.25
N TRP A 12 -0.46 18.31 0.17
CA TRP A 12 0.02 19.69 0.07
C TRP A 12 -0.55 20.57 1.18
N VAL A 13 -1.83 20.42 1.50
CA VAL A 13 -2.48 21.11 2.62
C VAL A 13 -1.86 20.69 3.96
N ALA A 14 -1.59 19.40 4.18
CA ALA A 14 -0.95 18.92 5.41
C ALA A 14 0.45 19.53 5.61
N TRP A 15 1.26 19.58 4.55
CA TRP A 15 2.58 20.22 4.60
C TRP A 15 2.51 21.74 4.75
N ALA A 16 1.54 22.40 4.12
CA ALA A 16 1.32 23.84 4.28
C ALA A 16 0.91 24.20 5.72
N LEU A 17 0.09 23.36 6.36
CA LEU A 17 -0.28 23.53 7.77
C LEU A 17 0.90 23.30 8.71
N ALA A 18 1.69 22.25 8.48
CA ALA A 18 2.87 21.96 9.31
C ALA A 18 3.92 23.08 9.22
N THR A 19 4.21 23.56 8.00
CA THR A 19 5.16 24.66 7.78
C THR A 19 4.63 25.99 8.34
N GLY A 20 3.36 26.30 8.12
CA GLY A 20 2.71 27.48 8.71
C GLY A 20 2.76 27.47 10.25
N SER A 21 2.52 26.31 10.86
CA SER A 21 2.63 26.13 12.31
C SER A 21 4.06 26.34 12.81
N ALA A 22 5.07 25.81 12.12
CA ALA A 22 6.48 25.98 12.48
C ALA A 22 6.92 27.46 12.43
N ILE A 23 6.52 28.18 11.37
CA ILE A 23 6.81 29.61 11.22
C ILE A 23 6.11 30.42 12.32
N CYS A 24 4.83 30.14 12.57
CA CYS A 24 4.06 30.83 13.60
C CYS A 24 4.61 30.58 15.01
N SER A 25 4.97 29.33 15.32
CA SER A 25 5.60 28.95 16.58
C SER A 25 6.94 29.66 16.78
N THR A 26 7.78 29.71 15.73
CA THR A 26 9.06 30.43 15.78
C THR A 26 8.85 31.92 16.01
N TYR A 27 7.88 32.54 15.32
CA TYR A 27 7.55 33.94 15.49
C TYR A 27 7.03 34.26 16.91
N LEU A 28 6.17 33.40 17.46
CA LEU A 28 5.66 33.55 18.83
C LEU A 28 6.76 33.35 19.87
N ILE A 29 7.70 32.42 19.68
CA ILE A 29 8.84 32.28 20.57
C ILE A 29 9.70 33.55 20.57
N ILE A 30 9.94 34.15 19.39
CA ILE A 30 10.72 35.39 19.27
C ILE A 30 9.99 36.59 19.93
N ARG A 31 8.66 36.68 19.78
CA ARG A 31 7.85 37.80 20.27
C ARG A 31 7.45 37.68 21.74
N CYS A 32 7.04 36.49 22.17
CA CYS A 32 6.50 36.21 23.50
C CYS A 32 7.52 35.60 24.46
N GLY A 33 8.64 35.05 23.95
CA GLY A 33 9.69 34.46 24.79
C GLY A 33 10.44 35.47 25.67
N ILE A 34 10.20 36.78 25.52
CA ILE A 34 10.80 37.81 26.35
C ILE A 34 9.71 38.54 27.12
N ILE A 35 9.33 38.02 28.29
CA ILE A 35 8.58 38.81 29.27
C ILE A 35 9.61 39.68 30.00
N LYS A 36 9.58 40.99 29.75
CA LYS A 36 10.36 41.97 30.50
C LYS A 36 9.56 42.35 31.75
N GLU A 37 9.89 41.78 32.89
CA GLU A 37 9.38 42.31 34.16
C GLU A 37 10.24 43.51 34.56
N LEU A 38 9.58 44.68 34.68
CA LEU A 38 10.19 45.87 35.24
C LEU A 38 9.99 45.83 36.76
N ILE A 39 11.03 45.44 37.49
CA ILE A 39 11.02 45.57 38.94
C ILE A 39 11.55 46.96 39.26
N VAL A 40 10.64 47.87 39.64
CA VAL A 40 11.00 49.19 40.15
C VAL A 40 11.27 49.03 41.64
N THR A 41 12.53 49.18 42.03
CA THR A 41 12.95 49.26 43.44
C THR A 41 13.38 50.69 43.72
N ASP A 42 13.17 51.20 44.94
CA ASP A 42 13.18 52.65 45.28
C ASP A 42 14.36 53.49 44.74
N ASN A 43 15.50 52.90 44.34
CA ASN A 43 16.63 53.63 43.77
C ASN A 43 17.25 53.02 42.50
N ALA A 44 16.67 51.96 41.91
CA ALA A 44 17.16 51.36 40.67
C ALA A 44 16.07 50.54 39.94
N SER A 45 15.96 50.70 38.63
CA SER A 45 15.18 49.82 37.76
C SER A 45 16.05 48.65 37.29
N ILE A 46 15.67 47.43 37.67
CA ILE A 46 16.30 46.21 37.17
C ILE A 46 15.30 45.55 36.22
N VAL A 47 15.67 45.41 34.94
CA VAL A 47 14.88 44.67 33.96
C VAL A 47 15.25 43.20 34.07
N ARG A 48 14.37 42.37 34.65
CA ARG A 48 14.54 40.92 34.67
C ARG A 48 13.83 40.34 33.45
N THR A 49 14.57 39.60 32.63
CA THR A 49 14.01 38.83 31.52
C THR A 49 13.62 37.45 32.04
N SER A 50 12.34 37.14 31.97
CA SER A 50 11.81 35.81 32.32
C SER A 50 11.30 35.12 31.06
N TYR A 51 11.55 33.81 30.96
CA TYR A 51 11.12 32.97 29.84
C TYR A 51 9.95 32.09 30.30
N ASP A 52 8.83 32.13 29.57
CA ASP A 52 7.68 31.26 29.82
C ASP A 52 7.88 29.89 29.15
N TYR A 53 8.70 29.05 29.78
CA TYR A 53 9.07 27.72 29.31
C TYR A 53 7.89 26.80 28.91
N PRO A 54 6.78 26.70 29.67
CA PRO A 54 5.67 25.80 29.29
C PRO A 54 5.02 26.18 27.95
N VAL A 55 4.92 27.47 27.63
CA VAL A 55 4.40 27.92 26.32
C VAL A 55 5.35 27.52 25.19
N ILE A 56 6.66 27.68 25.40
CA ILE A 56 7.68 27.32 24.41
C ILE A 56 7.67 25.80 24.15
N PHE A 57 7.66 24.98 25.20
CA PHE A 57 7.60 23.52 25.07
C PHE A 57 6.28 23.05 24.44
N GLY A 58 5.16 23.70 24.75
CA GLY A 58 3.86 23.42 24.13
C GLY A 58 3.86 23.68 22.62
N LEU A 59 4.45 24.78 22.17
CA LEU A 59 4.57 25.12 20.75
C LEU A 59 5.47 24.13 20.01
N ILE A 60 6.62 23.79 20.57
CA ILE A 60 7.54 22.79 19.98
C ILE A 60 6.84 21.44 19.86
N GLY A 61 6.15 21.00 20.93
CA GLY A 61 5.39 19.75 20.93
C GLY A 61 4.30 19.72 19.86
N LEU A 62 3.50 20.79 19.74
CA LEU A 62 2.46 20.90 18.71
C LEU A 62 3.05 20.81 17.30
N THR A 63 4.18 21.47 17.06
CA THR A 63 4.85 21.47 15.75
C THR A 63 5.32 20.06 15.38
N LEU A 64 5.90 19.32 16.34
CA LEU A 64 6.34 17.95 16.14
C LEU A 64 5.16 17.01 15.84
N VAL A 65 4.05 17.15 16.56
CA VAL A 65 2.84 16.35 16.32
C VAL A 65 2.28 16.58 14.91
N LEU A 66 2.22 17.83 14.45
CA LEU A 66 1.76 18.16 13.10
C LEU A 66 2.70 17.63 12.01
N LEU A 67 4.01 17.65 12.26
CA LEU A 67 5.00 17.08 11.34
C LEU A 67 4.84 15.56 11.23
N LEU A 68 4.70 14.86 12.37
CA LEU A 68 4.45 13.43 12.37
C LEU A 68 3.14 13.07 11.67
N LEU A 69 2.09 13.86 11.87
CA LEU A 69 0.81 13.68 11.17
C LEU A 69 0.97 13.86 9.65
N ALA A 70 1.72 14.87 9.20
CA ALA A 70 1.98 15.09 7.77
C ALA A 70 2.78 13.95 7.14
N VAL A 71 3.80 13.43 7.85
CA VAL A 71 4.56 12.24 7.41
C VAL A 71 3.65 11.02 7.32
N PHE A 72 2.81 10.79 8.33
CA PHE A 72 1.87 9.68 8.35
C PHE A 72 0.85 9.77 7.19
N CYS A 73 0.30 10.96 6.93
CA CYS A 73 -0.57 11.18 5.78
C CYS A 73 0.15 10.92 4.44
N SER A 74 1.43 11.25 4.35
CA SER A 74 2.23 11.01 3.13
C SER A 74 2.42 9.50 2.91
N ILE A 75 2.79 8.75 3.96
CA ILE A 75 2.95 7.29 3.90
C ILE A 75 1.65 6.61 3.49
N LEU A 76 0.52 6.97 4.12
CA LEU A 76 -0.79 6.40 3.77
C LEU A 76 -1.17 6.72 2.33
N ASN A 77 -0.85 7.92 1.85
CA ASN A 77 -1.17 8.30 0.49
C ASN A 77 -0.34 7.54 -0.54
N ASP A 78 0.95 7.33 -0.28
CA ASP A 78 1.82 6.56 -1.17
C ASP A 78 1.37 5.09 -1.24
N ASP A 79 1.01 4.49 -0.10
CA ASP A 79 0.49 3.12 -0.05
C ASP A 79 -0.85 2.98 -0.80
N LEU A 80 -1.75 3.96 -0.63
CA LEU A 80 -3.02 4.00 -1.35
C LEU A 80 -2.81 4.18 -2.86
N LYS A 81 -1.86 5.04 -3.26
CA LYS A 81 -1.55 5.28 -4.67
C LYS A 81 -0.95 4.05 -5.33
N ASN A 82 -0.01 3.39 -4.66
CA ASN A 82 0.56 2.12 -5.11
C ASN A 82 -0.52 1.04 -5.26
N THR A 83 -1.47 0.97 -4.32
CA THR A 83 -2.61 0.05 -4.38
C THR A 83 -3.54 0.37 -5.57
N ILE A 84 -3.86 1.65 -5.79
CA ILE A 84 -4.72 2.06 -6.92
C ILE A 84 -4.03 1.85 -8.26
N ASP A 85 -2.74 2.15 -8.37
CA ASP A 85 -1.96 1.93 -9.60
C ASP A 85 -1.83 0.43 -9.89
N PHE A 86 -1.70 -0.41 -8.86
CA PHE A 86 -1.80 -1.86 -8.98
C PHE A 86 -3.13 -2.30 -9.60
N TYR A 87 -4.28 -1.80 -9.09
CA TYR A 87 -5.59 -2.10 -9.68
C TYR A 87 -5.75 -1.53 -11.10
N ARG A 88 -5.21 -0.34 -11.36
CA ARG A 88 -5.32 0.33 -12.66
C ARG A 88 -4.47 -0.37 -13.72
N GLN A 89 -3.30 -0.89 -13.36
CA GLN A 89 -2.44 -1.66 -14.25
C GLN A 89 -3.03 -3.05 -14.54
N GLY A 90 -3.73 -3.65 -13.57
CA GLY A 90 -4.53 -4.86 -13.76
C GLY A 90 -5.70 -4.69 -14.74
N ASP A 91 -6.28 -3.48 -14.86
CA ASP A 91 -7.32 -3.16 -15.84
C ASP A 91 -6.77 -2.64 -17.19
N MET A 92 -5.51 -2.20 -17.28
CA MET A 92 -4.89 -1.69 -18.53
C MET A 92 -4.05 -2.70 -19.32
N GLN A 93 -3.86 -3.94 -18.83
CA GLN A 93 -3.38 -5.05 -19.68
C GLN A 93 -4.52 -5.70 -20.48
N ILE A 94 -5.47 -4.89 -20.95
CA ILE A 94 -6.36 -5.24 -22.03
C ILE A 94 -6.07 -4.22 -23.13
N ASP A 95 -5.30 -4.69 -24.10
CA ASP A 95 -5.16 -4.21 -25.48
C ASP A 95 -3.76 -3.73 -25.91
N GLN A 96 -3.27 -4.43 -26.95
CA GLN A 96 -2.17 -4.14 -27.88
C GLN A 96 -0.74 -4.55 -27.52
N GLY A 97 -0.44 -5.82 -27.78
CA GLY A 97 0.88 -6.31 -28.18
C GLY A 97 0.74 -7.31 -29.34
N PRO A 98 1.51 -7.22 -30.43
CA PRO A 98 1.31 -8.01 -31.63
C PRO A 98 1.69 -9.48 -31.36
N TYR A 99 0.76 -10.39 -31.69
CA TYR A 99 0.97 -11.84 -31.74
C TYR A 99 2.28 -12.20 -32.46
N PRO A 100 3.13 -13.03 -31.86
CA PRO A 100 3.90 -14.01 -32.59
C PRO A 100 3.38 -15.42 -32.27
N ASP A 101 2.94 -16.10 -33.32
CA ASP A 101 2.74 -17.54 -33.44
C ASP A 101 1.72 -18.25 -32.53
N ALA A 102 0.49 -18.22 -33.05
CA ALA A 102 -0.49 -19.28 -32.95
C ALA A 102 0.10 -20.64 -33.40
N SER A 103 0.60 -21.46 -32.48
CA SER A 103 0.80 -22.90 -32.72
C SER A 103 0.86 -23.80 -31.47
N ARG A 104 0.68 -23.29 -30.23
CA ARG A 104 0.83 -24.13 -29.03
C ARG A 104 -0.28 -24.10 -27.97
N HIS A 105 -1.35 -23.32 -28.16
CA HIS A 105 -2.39 -23.12 -27.12
C HIS A 105 -3.81 -23.52 -27.52
N GLN A 106 -4.01 -24.43 -28.47
CA GLN A 106 -5.35 -24.94 -28.82
C GLN A 106 -5.77 -26.24 -28.12
N LEU A 107 -4.98 -26.75 -27.18
CA LEU A 107 -5.33 -27.94 -26.38
C LEU A 107 -5.79 -27.62 -24.95
N ALA A 108 -5.71 -26.36 -24.51
CA ALA A 108 -5.96 -25.97 -23.12
C ALA A 108 -7.25 -25.16 -22.92
N SER A 109 -8.16 -25.08 -23.89
CA SER A 109 -9.41 -24.33 -23.75
C SER A 109 -10.63 -25.19 -23.40
N ASP A 110 -10.55 -26.52 -23.54
CA ASP A 110 -11.65 -27.43 -23.23
C ASP A 110 -11.55 -28.09 -21.83
N GLU A 111 -10.42 -27.96 -21.12
CA GLU A 111 -10.20 -28.61 -19.81
C GLU A 111 -10.47 -27.69 -18.60
N PHE A 112 -10.73 -26.39 -18.81
CA PHE A 112 -11.00 -25.40 -17.75
C PHE A 112 -12.49 -25.12 -17.52
N ALA A 113 -13.38 -25.89 -18.15
CA ALA A 113 -14.82 -25.78 -17.96
C ALA A 113 -15.27 -26.32 -16.58
N ASP A 114 -14.38 -26.98 -15.85
CA ASP A 114 -14.69 -27.59 -14.56
C ASP A 114 -14.15 -26.74 -13.40
N ASP A 115 -14.92 -25.72 -13.01
CA ASP A 115 -14.66 -24.91 -11.81
C ASP A 115 -14.68 -25.75 -10.50
N SER A 116 -14.99 -27.05 -10.56
CA SER A 116 -15.08 -27.96 -9.40
C SER A 116 -13.73 -28.44 -8.85
N LYS A 117 -12.61 -28.07 -9.48
CA LYS A 117 -11.25 -28.45 -9.03
C LYS A 117 -10.32 -27.27 -8.85
N ALA A 118 -10.86 -26.05 -8.78
CA ALA A 118 -10.05 -24.86 -8.64
C ALA A 118 -9.83 -24.45 -7.17
N LEU A 119 -8.65 -23.91 -6.89
CA LEU A 119 -8.29 -23.40 -5.58
C LEU A 119 -8.53 -21.89 -5.54
N LYS A 120 -9.59 -21.46 -4.85
CA LYS A 120 -9.98 -20.06 -4.79
C LYS A 120 -9.17 -19.32 -3.73
N VAL A 121 -8.53 -18.23 -4.11
CA VAL A 121 -7.78 -17.36 -3.21
C VAL A 121 -8.78 -16.50 -2.43
N LEU A 122 -8.85 -16.67 -1.11
CA LEU A 122 -9.69 -15.82 -0.26
C LEU A 122 -8.98 -14.54 0.13
N ARG A 123 -7.74 -14.69 0.58
CA ARG A 123 -6.94 -13.59 1.12
C ARG A 123 -5.46 -13.88 0.94
N MET A 124 -4.67 -12.85 0.65
CA MET A 124 -3.22 -12.98 0.54
C MET A 124 -2.52 -12.27 1.71
N SER A 125 -1.45 -12.87 2.23
CA SER A 125 -0.56 -12.17 3.17
C SER A 125 0.30 -11.15 2.43
N SER A 126 0.77 -10.11 3.14
CA SER A 126 1.64 -9.06 2.58
C SER A 126 2.97 -9.59 2.04
N GLY A 127 3.39 -10.80 2.43
CA GLY A 127 4.58 -11.49 1.92
C GLY A 127 4.28 -12.59 0.90
N SER A 128 3.06 -12.66 0.36
CA SER A 128 2.68 -13.70 -0.61
C SER A 128 3.30 -13.42 -1.99
N PRO A 129 3.90 -14.43 -2.66
CA PRO A 129 4.40 -14.28 -4.03
C PRO A 129 3.28 -14.11 -5.07
N LEU A 130 2.01 -14.32 -4.68
CA LEU A 130 0.83 -14.08 -5.50
C LEU A 130 0.42 -12.61 -5.51
N LEU A 131 0.87 -11.84 -4.50
CA LEU A 131 0.55 -10.44 -4.35
C LEU A 131 1.27 -9.64 -5.45
N GLY A 132 0.50 -8.94 -6.28
CA GLY A 132 1.05 -8.30 -7.48
C GLY A 132 0.71 -9.05 -8.78
N THR A 133 0.32 -10.32 -8.69
CA THR A 133 0.19 -11.19 -9.85
C THR A 133 -1.23 -11.74 -10.03
N LEU A 134 -1.88 -12.11 -8.93
CA LEU A 134 -3.27 -12.54 -8.90
C LEU A 134 -4.10 -11.58 -8.05
N THR A 135 -5.40 -11.51 -8.32
CA THR A 135 -6.35 -10.78 -7.47
C THR A 135 -6.94 -11.70 -6.42
N GLU A 136 -7.30 -11.16 -5.25
CA GLU A 136 -8.14 -11.88 -4.30
C GLU A 136 -9.45 -12.31 -5.00
N LYS A 137 -9.97 -13.48 -4.63
CA LYS A 137 -11.09 -14.21 -5.28
C LYS A 137 -10.78 -14.83 -6.64
N ALA A 138 -9.54 -14.75 -7.12
CA ALA A 138 -9.11 -15.56 -8.26
C ALA A 138 -9.17 -17.06 -7.93
N ALA A 139 -9.38 -17.89 -8.94
CA ALA A 139 -9.36 -19.34 -8.82
C ALA A 139 -8.12 -19.89 -9.54
N ILE A 140 -7.24 -20.58 -8.82
CA ILE A 140 -6.02 -21.18 -9.37
C ILE A 140 -6.35 -22.60 -9.85
N TYR A 141 -5.91 -22.95 -11.05
CA TYR A 141 -6.14 -24.28 -11.65
C TYR A 141 -4.84 -25.06 -11.79
N HIS A 142 -3.77 -24.41 -12.24
CA HIS A 142 -2.48 -25.07 -12.45
C HIS A 142 -1.32 -24.23 -11.90
N ILE A 143 -0.30 -24.91 -11.38
CA ILE A 143 1.01 -24.36 -11.03
C ILE A 143 2.07 -25.24 -11.71
N ASN A 144 2.94 -24.65 -12.53
CA ASN A 144 3.94 -25.35 -13.33
C ASN A 144 3.38 -26.53 -14.13
N ASP A 145 2.22 -26.30 -14.78
CA ASP A 145 1.46 -27.31 -15.52
C ASP A 145 0.91 -28.48 -14.66
N VAL A 146 1.01 -28.40 -13.33
CA VAL A 146 0.40 -29.37 -12.41
C VAL A 146 -0.97 -28.87 -11.96
N PRO A 147 -2.05 -29.67 -12.12
CA PRO A 147 -3.37 -29.29 -11.64
C PRO A 147 -3.40 -29.26 -10.11
N VAL A 148 -3.98 -28.22 -9.53
CA VAL A 148 -4.03 -28.01 -8.09
C VAL A 148 -5.47 -27.79 -7.63
N SER A 149 -5.91 -28.61 -6.68
CA SER A 149 -7.25 -28.53 -6.09
C SER A 149 -7.21 -28.18 -4.60
N THR A 150 -6.06 -28.39 -3.96
CA THR A 150 -5.84 -28.12 -2.54
C THR A 150 -4.63 -27.20 -2.31
N ALA A 151 -4.60 -26.50 -1.18
CA ALA A 151 -3.45 -25.68 -0.80
C ALA A 151 -2.15 -26.50 -0.63
N ALA A 152 -2.27 -27.76 -0.19
CA ALA A 152 -1.13 -28.66 -0.06
C ALA A 152 -0.54 -29.04 -1.43
N GLU A 153 -1.39 -29.34 -2.41
CA GLU A 153 -0.98 -29.58 -3.81
C GLU A 153 -0.35 -28.33 -4.42
N ALA A 154 -0.93 -27.17 -4.17
CA ALA A 154 -0.40 -25.89 -4.66
C ALA A 154 1.00 -25.60 -4.10
N ASN A 155 1.21 -25.80 -2.80
CA ASN A 155 2.53 -25.63 -2.19
C ASN A 155 3.53 -26.70 -2.65
N ALA A 156 3.08 -27.93 -2.94
CA ALA A 156 3.94 -29.00 -3.46
C ALA A 156 4.34 -28.79 -4.92
N ALA A 157 3.49 -28.16 -5.73
CA ALA A 157 3.75 -27.85 -7.13
C ALA A 157 4.74 -26.68 -7.31
N LEU A 158 5.00 -25.91 -6.25
CA LEU A 158 5.97 -24.81 -6.27
C LEU A 158 7.42 -25.31 -6.31
N VAL A 159 8.18 -24.72 -7.22
CA VAL A 159 9.64 -24.80 -7.27
C VAL A 159 10.26 -23.51 -6.75
N GLU A 160 11.48 -23.61 -6.25
CA GLU A 160 12.25 -22.41 -5.87
C GLU A 160 12.66 -21.66 -7.16
N GLY A 161 12.42 -20.34 -7.19
CA GLY A 161 12.62 -19.52 -8.38
C GLY A 161 11.32 -19.23 -9.12
N ASN A 162 11.35 -19.27 -10.46
CA ASN A 162 10.22 -18.86 -11.29
C ASN A 162 9.19 -19.98 -11.44
N ASN A 163 7.92 -19.66 -11.26
CA ASN A 163 6.80 -20.59 -11.36
C ASN A 163 5.72 -20.01 -12.27
N THR A 164 5.10 -20.85 -13.08
CA THR A 164 3.98 -20.46 -13.93
C THR A 164 2.67 -20.82 -13.26
N VAL A 165 1.75 -19.86 -13.11
CA VAL A 165 0.46 -20.07 -12.46
C VAL A 165 -0.66 -19.74 -13.43
N GLN A 166 -1.57 -20.69 -13.62
CA GLN A 166 -2.78 -20.50 -14.41
C GLN A 166 -3.97 -20.31 -13.48
N TRP A 167 -4.68 -19.20 -13.68
CA TRP A 167 -5.75 -18.77 -12.80
C TRP A 167 -6.87 -18.09 -13.57
N LYS A 168 -8.08 -18.12 -13.03
CA LYS A 168 -9.26 -17.45 -13.55
C LYS A 168 -9.57 -16.25 -12.68
N ASP A 169 -9.71 -15.09 -13.31
CA ASP A 169 -10.10 -13.88 -12.62
C ASP A 169 -11.59 -13.90 -12.23
N ALA A 170 -12.01 -12.93 -11.42
CA ALA A 170 -13.41 -12.82 -11.00
C ALA A 170 -14.39 -12.56 -12.17
N ARG A 171 -13.89 -12.18 -13.36
CA ARG A 171 -14.68 -11.99 -14.59
C ARG A 171 -14.76 -13.28 -15.41
N GLY A 172 -14.12 -14.36 -14.96
CA GLY A 172 -14.13 -15.66 -15.61
C GLY A 172 -13.06 -15.85 -16.69
N THR A 173 -12.11 -14.92 -16.82
CA THR A 173 -11.03 -14.99 -17.83
C THR A 173 -9.86 -15.76 -17.28
N ILE A 174 -9.40 -16.77 -18.03
CA ILE A 174 -8.20 -17.55 -17.68
C ILE A 174 -6.96 -16.75 -18.10
N LYS A 175 -6.02 -16.61 -17.17
CA LYS A 175 -4.75 -15.93 -17.33
C LYS A 175 -3.63 -16.85 -16.86
N THR A 176 -2.46 -16.64 -17.45
CA THR A 176 -1.22 -17.29 -17.03
C THR A 176 -0.27 -16.20 -16.58
N SER A 177 0.30 -16.37 -15.39
CA SER A 177 1.25 -15.42 -14.83
C SER A 177 2.47 -16.12 -14.27
N GLU A 178 3.60 -15.42 -14.22
CA GLU A 178 4.82 -15.91 -13.60
C GLU A 178 4.98 -15.31 -12.20
N ILE A 179 5.33 -16.15 -11.22
CA ILE A 179 5.64 -15.74 -9.85
C ILE A 179 7.02 -16.25 -9.46
N VAL A 180 7.75 -15.43 -8.70
CA VAL A 180 9.04 -15.85 -8.13
C VAL A 180 8.83 -16.22 -6.66
N VAL A 181 9.23 -17.43 -6.31
CA VAL A 181 9.01 -18.01 -4.98
C VAL A 181 10.37 -18.37 -4.37
N HIS A 182 10.59 -17.97 -3.12
CA HIS A 182 11.82 -18.24 -2.37
C HIS A 182 11.62 -19.28 -1.26
N ASP A 183 10.45 -19.27 -0.63
CA ASP A 183 9.98 -20.33 0.26
C ASP A 183 8.79 -20.99 -0.43
N ARG A 184 8.72 -22.33 -0.50
CA ARG A 184 7.62 -23.11 -1.15
C ARG A 184 6.26 -22.99 -0.44
N ASP A 185 5.87 -21.76 -0.13
CA ASP A 185 4.66 -21.39 0.57
C ASP A 185 4.07 -20.15 -0.10
N LEU A 186 2.82 -20.30 -0.56
CA LEU A 186 2.06 -19.23 -1.18
C LEU A 186 1.60 -18.17 -0.17
N LYS A 187 1.68 -18.42 1.14
CA LYS A 187 1.31 -17.45 2.21
C LYS A 187 -0.06 -16.81 1.96
N ALA A 188 -1.04 -17.62 1.56
CA ALA A 188 -2.40 -17.17 1.24
C ALA A 188 -3.44 -18.13 1.83
N GLU A 189 -4.62 -17.59 2.12
CA GLU A 189 -5.79 -18.35 2.56
C GLU A 189 -6.58 -18.78 1.34
N PHE A 190 -6.92 -20.08 1.28
CA PHE A 190 -7.61 -20.67 0.13
C PHE A 190 -8.91 -21.34 0.54
N GLU A 191 -9.89 -21.28 -0.37
CA GLU A 191 -11.13 -22.04 -0.35
C GLU A 191 -11.07 -23.09 -1.47
N GLN A 192 -11.25 -24.36 -1.10
CA GLN A 192 -11.38 -25.42 -2.09
C GLN A 192 -12.79 -25.36 -2.68
N LEU A 193 -12.89 -25.16 -3.99
CA LEU A 193 -14.19 -25.21 -4.67
C LEU A 193 -14.59 -26.67 -4.87
N HIS A 194 -15.13 -27.31 -3.83
CA HIS A 194 -15.74 -28.63 -3.97
C HIS A 194 -17.23 -28.47 -4.29
N ARG A 195 -17.68 -28.92 -5.46
CA ARG A 195 -19.11 -29.05 -5.75
C ARG A 195 -19.53 -30.49 -5.43
N THR A 196 -20.23 -30.66 -4.30
CA THR A 196 -21.07 -31.85 -4.05
C THR A 196 -22.24 -31.89 -5.03
#